data_AF-A0AB33AEC5-F1
#
_entry.id   AF-A0AB33AEC5-F1
#
_cell.length_a   1.000
_cell.length_b   1.000
_cell.length_c   1.000
_cell.angle_alpha   90.00
_cell.angle_beta   90.00
_cell.angle_gamma   90.00
#
_symmetry.space_group_name_H-M   'P 1'
#
loop_
_entity.id
_entity.type
_entity.pdbx_description
1 polymer ?
#
loop_
_entity_poly.entity_id
_entity_poly.type
_entity_poly.pdbx_seq_one_letter_code
_entity_poly.pdbx_strand_id
1 'polypeptide(L)'
;MSGEFGVVPDELMRIIERMAEVEQRAEASIAAMDTEVHNLHATFTGEAATAHTQAHEKWAKGAEQMREALKGLRSASHAAHGNYTGAAAKNMQNWA
;
A
#
# COMPACT_ATOMS: atom_id res chain seq x y z
N MET A 1 -15.22 0.49 28.53
CA MET A 1 -14.34 1.52 27.95
C MET A 1 -13.44 0.97 26.82
N SER A 2 -13.73 -0.20 26.27
CA SER A 2 -12.89 -0.88 25.26
C SER A 2 -13.17 -0.45 23.81
N GLY A 3 -14.25 0.31 23.57
CA GLY A 3 -14.66 0.72 22.22
C GLY A 3 -13.74 1.76 21.57
N GLU A 4 -13.23 2.71 22.33
CA GLU A 4 -12.39 3.80 21.81
C GLU A 4 -11.03 3.30 21.31
N PHE A 5 -10.44 2.31 22.00
CA PHE A 5 -9.18 1.69 21.59
C PHE A 5 -9.32 0.69 20.44
N GLY A 6 -10.52 0.22 20.09
CA GLY A 6 -10.76 -0.58 18.89
C GLY A 6 -10.96 0.28 17.64
N VAL A 7 -11.62 1.43 17.79
CA VAL A 7 -11.87 2.39 16.72
C VAL A 7 -10.57 2.92 16.09
N VAL A 8 -9.53 3.19 16.90
CA VAL A 8 -8.25 3.72 16.40
C VAL A 8 -7.45 2.70 15.54
N PRO A 9 -7.26 1.44 15.95
CA PRO A 9 -6.71 0.39 15.11
C PRO A 9 -7.51 0.13 13.83
N ASP A 10 -8.84 0.20 13.89
CA ASP A 10 -9.70 -0.04 12.72
C ASP A 10 -9.60 1.11 11.70
N GLU A 11 -9.49 2.36 12.18
CA GLU A 11 -9.21 3.54 11.36
C GLU A 11 -7.86 3.41 10.64
N LEU A 12 -6.82 2.97 11.36
CA LEU A 12 -5.48 2.76 10.81
C LEU A 12 -5.49 1.69 9.71
N MET A 13 -6.18 0.57 9.94
CA MET A 13 -6.32 -0.50 8.95
C MET A 13 -7.04 -0.01 7.68
N ARG A 14 -8.13 0.76 7.84
CA ARG A 14 -8.85 1.38 6.71
C ARG A 14 -7.96 2.30 5.87
N ILE A 15 -7.11 3.09 6.51
CA ILE A 15 -6.17 3.99 5.80
C ILE A 15 -5.15 3.16 5.01
N ILE A 16 -4.59 2.12 5.61
CA ILE A 16 -3.62 1.22 4.96
C ILE A 16 -4.24 0.53 3.73
N GLU A 17 -5.50 0.07 3.83
CA GLU A 17 -6.22 -0.52 2.71
C GLU A 17 -6.44 0.49 1.58
N ARG A 18 -6.86 1.71 1.91
CA ARG A 18 -7.05 2.77 0.91
C ARG A 18 -5.75 3.16 0.21
N MET A 19 -4.63 3.17 0.94
CA MET A 19 -3.31 3.40 0.33
C MET A 19 -2.94 2.30 -0.67
N ALA A 20 -3.22 1.03 -0.34
CA ALA A 20 -2.99 -0.09 -1.24
C ALA A 20 -3.86 -0.02 -2.52
N GLU A 21 -5.11 0.44 -2.42
CA GLU A 21 -5.97 0.63 -3.59
C GLU A 21 -5.44 1.71 -4.54
N VAL A 22 -4.93 2.82 -3.99
CA VAL A 22 -4.35 3.91 -4.79
C VAL A 22 -3.10 3.42 -5.51
N GLU A 23 -2.25 2.66 -4.83
CA GLU A 23 -1.06 2.05 -5.41
C GLU A 23 -1.41 1.13 -6.59
N GLN A 24 -2.36 0.21 -6.42
CA GLN A 24 -2.78 -0.71 -7.48
C GLN A 24 -3.32 0.01 -8.72
N ARG A 25 -4.10 1.09 -8.52
CA ARG A 25 -4.63 1.90 -9.65
C ARG A 25 -3.52 2.61 -10.40
N ALA A 26 -2.50 3.09 -9.68
CA ALA A 26 -1.37 3.76 -10.30
C ALA A 26 -0.52 2.78 -11.12
N GLU A 27 -0.23 1.58 -10.58
CA GLU A 27 0.47 0.51 -11.31
C GLU A 27 -0.29 0.11 -12.58
N ALA A 28 -1.61 -0.09 -12.50
CA ALA A 28 -2.42 -0.45 -13.65
C ALA A 28 -2.41 0.64 -14.74
N SER A 29 -2.42 1.91 -14.34
CA SER A 29 -2.38 3.04 -15.28
C SER A 29 -1.06 3.09 -16.06
N ILE A 30 0.05 2.81 -15.39
CA ILE A 30 1.38 2.79 -16.00
C ILE A 30 1.53 1.59 -16.94
N ALA A 31 1.08 0.41 -16.52
CA ALA A 31 1.08 -0.77 -17.38
C ALA A 31 0.24 -0.58 -18.66
N ALA A 32 -0.87 0.15 -18.56
CA ALA A 32 -1.68 0.52 -19.72
C ALA A 32 -0.92 1.49 -20.65
N MET A 33 -0.29 2.53 -20.10
CA MET A 33 0.54 3.45 -20.89
C MET A 33 1.68 2.73 -21.61
N ASP A 34 2.36 1.80 -20.92
CA ASP A 34 3.41 0.95 -21.49
C ASP A 34 2.89 0.14 -22.68
N THR A 35 1.71 -0.46 -22.56
CA THR A 35 1.10 -1.26 -23.62
C THR A 35 0.79 -0.42 -24.86
N GLU A 36 0.22 0.77 -24.67
CA GLU A 36 -0.08 1.72 -25.75
C GLU A 36 1.20 2.19 -26.46
N VAL A 37 2.24 2.52 -25.68
CA VAL A 37 3.56 2.89 -26.21
C VAL A 37 4.19 1.72 -26.99
N HIS A 38 4.09 0.50 -26.46
CA HIS A 38 4.64 -0.69 -27.11
C HIS A 38 3.94 -0.98 -28.45
N ASN A 39 2.62 -0.78 -28.53
CA ASN A 39 1.85 -0.94 -29.76
C ASN A 39 2.21 0.09 -30.85
N LEU A 40 2.80 1.24 -30.47
CA LEU A 40 3.25 2.29 -31.40
C LEU A 40 4.66 2.04 -32.00
N HIS A 41 5.27 0.87 -31.75
CA HIS A 41 6.69 0.54 -31.99
C HIS A 41 7.25 0.78 -33.40
N ALA A 42 6.44 1.04 -34.42
CA ALA A 42 6.95 1.39 -35.75
C ALA A 42 7.61 2.79 -35.80
N THR A 43 7.28 3.69 -34.87
CA THR A 43 7.73 5.10 -34.90
C THR A 43 8.35 5.61 -33.61
N PHE A 44 8.24 4.87 -32.50
CA PHE A 44 8.68 5.33 -31.19
C PHE A 44 10.08 4.79 -30.83
N THR A 45 11.11 5.45 -31.34
CA THR A 45 12.53 5.18 -31.02
C THR A 45 13.25 6.49 -30.64
N GLY A 46 14.45 6.41 -30.05
CA GLY A 46 15.25 7.59 -29.67
C GLY A 46 15.08 8.01 -28.20
N GLU A 47 15.49 9.24 -27.88
CA GLU A 47 15.58 9.73 -26.48
C GLU A 47 14.26 9.66 -25.71
N ALA A 48 13.12 9.89 -26.38
CA ALA A 48 11.80 9.81 -25.75
C ALA A 48 11.45 8.39 -25.28
N ALA A 49 11.81 7.36 -26.06
CA ALA A 49 11.62 5.97 -25.68
C ALA A 49 12.51 5.60 -24.48
N THR A 50 13.76 6.04 -24.48
CA THR A 50 14.68 5.83 -23.35
C THR A 50 14.18 6.51 -22.08
N ALA A 51 13.72 7.77 -22.17
CA ALA A 51 13.20 8.51 -21.03
C ALA A 51 11.94 7.84 -20.44
N HIS A 52 11.07 7.30 -21.30
CA HIS A 52 9.90 6.54 -20.87
C HIS A 52 10.29 5.27 -20.10
N THR A 53 11.19 4.45 -20.65
CA THR A 53 11.67 3.23 -19.95
C THR A 53 12.28 3.57 -18.59
N GLN A 54 13.09 4.62 -18.50
CA GLN A 54 13.66 5.06 -17.22
C GLN A 54 12.61 5.56 -16.23
N ALA A 55 11.56 6.24 -16.71
CA ALA A 55 10.45 6.66 -15.88
C ALA A 55 9.67 5.44 -15.36
N HIS A 56 9.43 4.45 -16.22
CA HIS A 56 8.80 3.19 -15.86
C HIS A 56 9.59 2.44 -14.78
N GLU A 57 10.90 2.26 -14.97
CA GLU A 57 11.77 1.59 -13.99
C GLU A 57 11.74 2.28 -12.61
N LYS A 58 11.78 3.61 -12.59
CA LYS A 58 11.67 4.40 -11.35
C LYS A 58 10.34 4.17 -10.67
N TRP A 59 9.26 4.13 -11.45
CA TRP A 59 7.92 3.88 -10.94
C TRP A 59 7.76 2.47 -10.40
N ALA A 60 8.22 1.45 -11.12
CA ALA A 60 8.18 0.06 -10.68
C ALA A 60 8.92 -0.13 -9.35
N LYS A 61 10.10 0.49 -9.21
CA LYS A 61 10.86 0.49 -7.96
C LYS A 61 10.14 1.22 -6.84
N GLY A 62 9.55 2.39 -7.12
CA GLY A 62 8.78 3.14 -6.12
C GLY A 62 7.54 2.39 -5.64
N ALA A 63 6.85 1.70 -6.56
CA ALA A 63 5.72 0.84 -6.25
C ALA A 63 6.15 -0.36 -5.39
N GLU A 64 7.26 -1.02 -5.72
CA GLU A 64 7.80 -2.07 -4.84
C GLU A 64 8.08 -1.58 -3.42
N GLN A 65 8.68 -0.39 -3.29
CA GLN A 65 8.93 0.23 -1.98
C GLN A 65 7.65 0.52 -1.21
N MET A 66 6.61 1.01 -1.89
CA MET A 66 5.29 1.26 -1.28
C MET A 66 4.62 -0.04 -0.82
N ARG A 67 4.63 -1.10 -1.63
CA ARG A 67 4.11 -2.43 -1.27
C ARG A 67 4.77 -2.99 -0.01
N GLU A 68 6.11 -2.92 0.07
CA GLU A 68 6.84 -3.39 1.24
C GLU A 68 6.57 -2.54 2.48
N ALA A 69 6.48 -1.21 2.33
CA ALA A 69 6.09 -0.33 3.42
C ALA A 69 4.67 -0.63 3.93
N LEU A 70 3.70 -0.89 3.04
CA LEU A 70 2.34 -1.25 3.40
C LEU A 70 2.26 -2.61 4.10
N LYS A 71 3.06 -3.60 3.69
CA LYS A 71 3.21 -4.87 4.44
C LYS A 71 3.70 -4.62 5.86
N GLY A 72 4.72 -3.77 6.02
CA GLY A 72 5.23 -3.36 7.32
C GLY A 72 4.15 -2.70 8.19
N LEU A 73 3.40 -1.76 7.62
CA LEU A 73 2.31 -1.07 8.30
C LEU A 73 1.18 -2.03 8.72
N ARG A 74 0.79 -3.00 7.88
CA ARG A 74 -0.19 -4.04 8.26
C ARG A 74 0.30 -4.87 9.44
N SER A 75 1.55 -5.33 9.38
CA SER A 75 2.13 -6.14 10.45
C SER A 75 2.14 -5.39 11.79
N ALA A 76 2.61 -4.13 11.77
CA ALA A 76 2.61 -3.26 12.95
C ALA A 76 1.18 -3.00 13.47
N SER A 77 0.21 -2.78 12.58
CA SER A 77 -1.18 -2.54 12.96
C SER A 77 -1.84 -3.76 13.59
N HIS A 78 -1.60 -4.96 13.04
CA HIS A 78 -2.07 -6.21 13.64
C HIS A 78 -1.45 -6.47 15.01
N ALA A 79 -0.14 -6.22 15.17
CA ALA A 79 0.53 -6.35 16.45
C ALA A 79 -0.04 -5.37 17.49
N ALA A 80 -0.26 -4.11 17.11
CA ALA A 80 -0.91 -3.12 17.96
C ALA A 80 -2.33 -3.57 18.36
N HIS A 81 -3.16 -3.96 17.40
CA HIS A 81 -4.52 -4.43 17.66
C HIS A 81 -4.55 -5.61 18.64
N GLY A 82 -3.68 -6.62 18.45
CA GLY A 82 -3.58 -7.79 19.34
C GLY A 82 -3.12 -7.42 20.76
N ASN A 83 -2.13 -6.53 20.89
CA ASN A 83 -1.63 -6.08 22.18
C ASN A 83 -2.68 -5.26 22.95
N TYR A 84 -3.40 -4.36 22.28
CA TYR A 84 -4.40 -3.51 22.91
C TYR A 84 -5.68 -4.28 23.28
N THR A 85 -6.17 -5.15 22.40
CA THR A 85 -7.33 -6.00 22.70
C THR A 85 -7.03 -7.01 23.82
N GLY A 86 -5.83 -7.61 23.81
CA GLY A 86 -5.38 -8.52 24.87
C GLY A 86 -5.20 -7.83 26.22
N ALA A 87 -4.64 -6.62 26.25
CA ALA A 87 -4.50 -5.83 27.48
C ALA A 87 -5.86 -5.38 28.04
N ALA A 88 -6.79 -4.96 27.17
CA ALA A 88 -8.15 -4.60 27.57
C ALA A 88 -8.92 -5.82 28.12
N ALA A 89 -8.81 -6.98 27.46
CA ALA A 89 -9.44 -8.22 27.91
C ALA A 89 -8.90 -8.70 29.27
N LYS A 90 -7.57 -8.66 29.46
CA LYS A 90 -6.94 -8.99 30.76
C LYS A 90 -7.34 -8.03 31.87
N ASN A 91 -7.41 -6.73 31.60
CA ASN A 91 -7.89 -5.76 32.59
C ASN A 91 -9.36 -5.99 32.96
N MET A 92 -10.22 -6.36 32.01
CA MET A 92 -11.62 -6.68 32.31
C MET A 92 -11.77 -8.01 33.08
N GLN A 93 -10.92 -9.00 32.82
CA GLN A 93 -10.90 -10.26 33.60
C GLN A 93 -10.38 -10.08 35.03
N ASN A 94 -9.44 -9.16 35.25
CA ASN A 94 -8.92 -8.87 36.58
C ASN A 94 -9.90 -8.06 37.46
N TRP A 95 -10.92 -7.45 36.85
CA TRP A 95 -11.89 -6.57 37.50
C TRP A 95 -13.32 -7.16 37.50
N ALA A 96 -13.44 -8.45 37.15
CA ALA A 96 -14.63 -9.29 37.34
C ALA A 96 -14.39 -10.23 38.52
#